data_AF-A0A8K0ICG0-F1
#
_entry.id   AF-A0A8K0ICG0-F1
#
_cell.length_a   1.000
_cell.length_b   1.000
_cell.length_c   1.000
_cell.angle_alpha   90.00
_cell.angle_beta   90.00
_cell.angle_gamma   90.00
#
_symmetry.space_group_name_H-M   'P 1'
#
loop_
_entity.id
_entity.type
_entity.pdbx_description
1 polymer ?
#
loop_
_entity_poly.entity_id
_entity_poly.type
_entity_poly.pdbx_seq_one_letter_code
_entity_poly.pdbx_strand_id
1 'polypeptide(L)'
;MLGNSPGLVMDLFALLLLQEANESLEDASNELILSDEDMVRFQIGEVFAHMPREEVEGRLEKMKEDASKELERLEEDKESVLAQMAELKKILYAKFNDSINLEED
;
A
#
# COMPACT_ATOMS: atom_id res chain seq x y z
N MET A 1 15.77 24.16 4.66
CA MET A 1 14.34 23.98 4.36
C MET A 1 14.20 22.90 3.29
N LEU A 2 14.58 21.66 3.61
CA LEU A 2 14.26 20.52 2.75
C LEU A 2 12.80 20.21 3.05
N GLY A 3 11.92 20.73 2.21
CA GLY A 3 10.49 20.59 2.36
C GLY A 3 10.15 19.11 2.25
N ASN A 4 9.68 18.56 3.36
CA ASN A 4 8.95 17.31 3.37
C ASN A 4 7.79 17.48 2.39
N SER A 5 7.91 16.95 1.17
CA SER A 5 6.86 17.05 0.16
C SER A 5 5.62 16.36 0.72
N PRO A 6 4.47 17.04 0.88
CA PRO A 6 3.26 16.43 1.40
C PRO A 6 2.85 15.16 0.65
N GLY A 7 3.24 15.03 -0.62
CA GLY A 7 3.01 13.84 -1.43
C GLY A 7 3.69 12.60 -0.87
N LEU A 8 4.97 12.65 -0.53
CA LEU A 8 5.73 11.48 -0.05
C LEU A 8 5.19 10.91 1.26
N VAL A 9 4.75 11.78 2.18
CA VAL A 9 4.16 11.37 3.45
C VAL A 9 2.79 10.74 3.21
N MET A 10 2.01 11.28 2.27
CA MET A 10 0.74 10.71 1.88
C MET A 10 0.90 9.37 1.15
N ASP A 11 1.93 9.22 0.31
CA ASP A 11 2.20 7.99 -0.42
C ASP A 11 2.68 6.88 0.54
N LEU A 12 3.53 7.21 1.51
CA LEU A 12 3.95 6.26 2.55
C LEU A 12 2.79 5.84 3.45
N PHE A 13 1.90 6.78 3.79
CA PHE A 13 0.69 6.48 4.55
C PHE A 13 -0.29 5.63 3.71
N ALA A 14 -0.43 5.91 2.42
CA ALA A 14 -1.23 5.11 1.51
C ALA A 14 -0.71 3.67 1.40
N LEU A 15 0.62 3.49 1.33
CA LEU A 15 1.25 2.18 1.30
C LEU A 15 0.94 1.38 2.57
N LEU A 16 1.04 2.02 3.75
CA LEU A 16 0.69 1.38 5.03
C LEU A 16 -0.80 0.99 5.09
N LEU A 17 -1.69 1.90 4.72
CA LEU A 17 -3.13 1.62 4.72
C LEU A 17 -3.50 0.49 3.75
N LEU A 18 -2.81 0.40 2.61
CA LEU A 18 -3.03 -0.63 1.62
C LEU A 18 -2.52 -1.99 2.08
N GLN A 19 -1.40 -2.03 2.80
CA GLN A 19 -0.91 -3.24 3.48
C GLN A 19 -1.93 -3.77 4.50
N GLU A 20 -2.40 -2.92 5.40
CA GLU A 20 -3.42 -3.28 6.40
C GLU A 20 -4.73 -3.75 5.75
N ALA A 21 -5.15 -3.10 4.65
CA ALA A 21 -6.33 -3.50 3.90
C ALA A 21 -6.16 -4.88 3.23
N ASN A 22 -4.97 -5.19 2.71
CA ASN A 22 -4.70 -6.47 2.07
C ASN A 22 -4.70 -7.62 3.11
N GLU A 23 -4.06 -7.41 4.27
CA GLU A 23 -4.11 -8.34 5.40
C GLU A 23 -5.57 -8.59 5.85
N SER A 24 -6.36 -7.53 5.97
CA SER A 24 -7.78 -7.64 6.34
C SER A 24 -8.60 -8.43 5.31
N LEU A 25 -8.28 -8.31 4.02
CA LEU A 25 -8.94 -9.08 2.95
C LEU A 25 -8.53 -10.56 2.98
N GLU A 26 -7.27 -10.86 3.31
CA GLU A 26 -6.79 -12.22 3.47
C GLU A 26 -7.47 -12.91 4.67
N ASP A 27 -7.54 -12.21 5.80
CA ASP A 27 -8.25 -12.69 6.99
C ASP A 27 -9.74 -12.96 6.69
N ALA A 28 -10.42 -12.01 6.04
CA ALA A 28 -11.82 -12.19 5.63
C ALA A 28 -12.01 -13.38 4.67
N SER A 29 -11.07 -13.59 3.75
CA SER A 29 -11.07 -14.73 2.84
C SER A 29 -10.89 -16.05 3.60
N ASN A 30 -10.01 -16.10 4.60
CA ASN A 30 -9.77 -17.27 5.44
C ASN A 30 -10.99 -17.60 6.32
N GLU A 31 -11.63 -16.60 6.91
CA GLU A 31 -12.87 -16.78 7.69
C GLU A 31 -14.02 -17.28 6.81
N LEU A 32 -14.15 -16.75 5.58
CA LEU A 32 -15.16 -17.20 4.63
C LEU A 32 -15.00 -18.68 4.29
N ILE A 33 -13.76 -19.15 4.11
CA ILE A 33 -13.45 -20.57 3.86
C ILE A 33 -13.98 -21.46 4.98
N LEU A 34 -13.87 -21.02 6.24
CA LEU A 34 -14.28 -21.76 7.43
C LEU A 34 -15.79 -21.74 7.70
N SER A 35 -16.53 -20.84 7.05
CA SER A 35 -17.99 -20.79 7.15
C SER A 35 -18.62 -21.96 6.39
N ASP A 36 -19.78 -22.46 6.84
CA ASP A 36 -20.61 -23.43 6.08
C ASP A 36 -21.85 -22.75 5.47
N GLU A 37 -21.93 -21.40 5.50
CA GLU A 37 -23.07 -20.64 5.00
C GLU A 37 -23.00 -20.41 3.48
N ASP A 38 -24.09 -20.71 2.76
CA ASP A 38 -24.23 -20.46 1.32
C ASP A 38 -24.44 -18.96 1.00
N MET A 39 -24.93 -18.20 1.97
CA MET A 39 -25.26 -16.78 1.87
C MET A 39 -24.54 -15.99 2.95
N VAL A 40 -23.73 -15.02 2.53
CA VAL A 40 -22.87 -14.24 3.43
C VAL A 40 -23.29 -12.78 3.40
N ARG A 41 -23.19 -12.10 4.54
CA ARG A 41 -23.41 -10.65 4.63
C ARG A 41 -22.15 -9.91 4.25
N PHE A 42 -22.14 -9.34 3.05
CA PHE A 42 -21.03 -8.54 2.54
C PHE A 42 -21.27 -7.04 2.82
N GLN A 43 -20.29 -6.37 3.44
CA GLN A 43 -20.38 -4.94 3.73
C GLN A 43 -19.97 -4.09 2.52
N ILE A 44 -20.78 -3.11 2.15
CA ILE A 44 -20.50 -2.13 1.10
C ILE A 44 -20.75 -0.74 1.67
N GLY A 45 -19.67 -0.02 2.01
CA GLY A 45 -19.77 1.25 2.71
C GLY A 45 -20.44 1.07 4.08
N GLU A 46 -21.63 1.64 4.26
CA GLU A 46 -22.40 1.59 5.51
C GLU A 46 -23.51 0.53 5.53
N VAL A 47 -23.67 -0.25 4.46
CA VAL A 47 -24.74 -1.25 4.33
C VAL A 47 -24.21 -2.67 4.23
N PHE A 48 -25.03 -3.65 4.61
CA PHE A 48 -24.76 -5.09 4.44
C PHE A 48 -25.74 -5.69 3.43
N ALA A 49 -25.20 -6.36 2.40
CA ALA A 49 -25.97 -7.10 1.42
C ALA A 49 -25.81 -8.62 1.65
N HIS A 50 -26.88 -9.39 1.51
CA HIS A 50 -26.78 -10.85 1.47
C HIS A 50 -26.37 -11.25 0.06
N MET A 51 -25.27 -11.97 -0.04
CA MET A 51 -24.67 -12.36 -1.31
C MET A 51 -24.30 -13.84 -1.29
N PRO A 52 -24.43 -14.55 -2.43
CA PRO A 52 -23.94 -15.92 -2.54
C PRO A 52 -22.45 -15.96 -2.23
N ARG A 53 -22.03 -16.98 -1.50
CA ARG A 53 -20.63 -17.18 -1.13
C ARG A 53 -19.66 -17.09 -2.32
N GLU A 54 -19.96 -17.78 -3.41
CA GLU A 54 -19.12 -17.80 -4.62
C GLU A 54 -18.91 -16.39 -5.19
N GLU A 55 -19.95 -15.54 -5.14
CA GLU A 55 -19.83 -14.14 -5.57
C GLU A 55 -18.93 -13.33 -4.63
N VAL A 56 -19.02 -13.57 -3.32
CA VAL A 56 -18.16 -12.92 -2.32
C VAL A 56 -16.71 -13.36 -2.48
N GLU A 57 -16.45 -14.66 -2.69
CA GLU A 57 -15.12 -15.20 -2.96
C GLU A 57 -14.48 -14.54 -4.18
N GLY A 58 -15.21 -14.47 -5.31
CA GLY A 58 -14.72 -13.81 -6.51
C GLY A 58 -14.45 -12.31 -6.34
N ARG A 59 -15.25 -11.63 -5.51
CA ARG A 59 -15.03 -10.20 -5.18
C ARG A 59 -13.82 -10.01 -4.30
N LEU A 60 -13.65 -10.82 -3.25
CA LEU A 60 -12.49 -10.78 -2.38
C LEU A 60 -11.21 -11.05 -3.16
N GLU A 61 -11.22 -12.04 -4.07
CA GLU A 61 -10.06 -12.33 -4.91
C GLU A 61 -9.68 -11.14 -5.79
N LYS A 62 -10.66 -10.53 -6.47
CA LYS A 62 -10.41 -9.34 -7.27
C LYS A 62 -9.89 -8.16 -6.43
N MET A 63 -10.45 -7.94 -5.23
CA MET A 63 -9.99 -6.87 -4.34
C MET A 63 -8.55 -7.09 -3.88
N LYS A 64 -8.18 -8.34 -3.55
CA LYS A 64 -6.78 -8.70 -3.21
C LYS A 64 -5.85 -8.49 -4.40
N GLU A 65 -6.23 -8.90 -5.61
CA GLU A 65 -5.42 -8.68 -6.81
C GLU A 65 -5.19 -7.18 -7.07
N ASP A 66 -6.25 -6.38 -6.99
CA ASP A 66 -6.18 -4.93 -7.23
C ASP A 66 -5.34 -4.24 -6.15
N ALA A 67 -5.51 -4.62 -4.88
CA ALA A 67 -4.69 -4.11 -3.77
C ALA A 67 -3.21 -4.50 -3.90
N SER A 68 -2.91 -5.73 -4.30
CA SER A 68 -1.54 -6.23 -4.46
C SER A 68 -0.82 -5.52 -5.61
N LYS A 69 -1.50 -5.29 -6.74
CA LYS A 69 -0.93 -4.52 -7.87
C LYS A 69 -0.62 -3.07 -7.49
N GLU A 70 -1.52 -2.43 -6.74
CA GLU A 70 -1.29 -1.05 -6.31
C GLU A 70 -0.17 -0.96 -5.26
N LEU A 71 -0.03 -1.98 -4.42
CA LEU A 71 1.06 -2.08 -3.45
C LEU A 71 2.41 -2.24 -4.14
N GLU A 72 2.52 -3.14 -5.12
CA GLU A 72 3.72 -3.32 -5.96
C GLU A 72 4.10 -1.99 -6.64
N ARG A 73 3.12 -1.29 -7.22
CA ARG A 73 3.34 0.01 -7.87
C ARG A 73 3.90 1.07 -6.90
N LEU A 74 3.33 1.16 -5.70
CA LEU A 74 3.78 2.14 -4.69
C LEU A 74 5.17 1.78 -4.13
N GLU A 75 5.49 0.50 -4.01
CA GLU A 75 6.83 0.03 -3.63
C GLU A 75 7.88 0.38 -4.68
N GLU A 76 7.58 0.15 -5.97
CA GLU A 76 8.45 0.55 -7.07
C GLU A 76 8.69 2.07 -7.10
N ASP A 77 7.63 2.86 -6.94
CA ASP A 77 7.72 4.33 -6.88
C ASP A 77 8.60 4.78 -5.71
N LYS A 78 8.44 4.16 -4.53
CA LYS A 78 9.26 4.43 -3.35
C LYS A 78 10.73 4.12 -3.62
N GLU A 79 11.05 2.96 -4.21
CA GLU A 79 12.42 2.59 -4.54
C GLU A 79 13.05 3.55 -5.55
N SER A 80 12.29 3.95 -6.57
CA SER A 80 12.73 4.93 -7.58
C SER A 80 13.08 6.29 -6.95
N VAL A 81 12.23 6.79 -6.04
CA VAL A 81 12.49 8.05 -5.32
C VAL A 81 13.73 7.93 -4.43
N LEU A 82 13.90 6.82 -3.70
CA LEU A 82 15.09 6.59 -2.88
C LEU A 82 16.38 6.53 -3.73
N ALA A 83 16.32 5.90 -4.90
CA ALA A 83 17.44 5.86 -5.83
C ALA A 83 17.80 7.26 -6.36
N GLN A 84 16.80 8.07 -6.73
CA GLN A 84 17.01 9.46 -7.15
C GLN A 84 17.59 10.31 -6.02
N MET A 85 17.12 10.15 -4.78
CA MET A 85 17.68 10.82 -3.61
C MET A 85 19.14 10.43 -3.38
N ALA A 86 19.49 9.15 -3.48
CA ALA A 86 20.86 8.68 -3.31
C ALA A 86 21.81 9.26 -4.37
N GLU A 87 21.36 9.31 -5.63
CA GLU A 87 22.15 9.91 -6.71
C GLU A 87 22.32 11.42 -6.54
N LEU A 88 21.25 12.12 -6.14
CA LEU A 88 21.31 13.54 -5.86
C LEU A 88 22.28 13.84 -4.69
N LYS A 89 22.25 13.04 -3.61
CA LYS A 89 23.20 13.15 -2.50
C LYS A 89 24.65 13.03 -2.99
N LYS A 90 24.97 12.05 -3.86
CA LYS A 90 26.31 11.92 -4.45
C LYS A 90 26.73 13.15 -5.25
N ILE A 91 25.86 13.68 -6.09
CA ILE A 91 26.14 14.88 -6.90
C ILE A 91 26.45 16.08 -6.01
N LEU A 92 25.68 16.25 -4.93
CA LEU A 92 25.87 17.34 -3.98
C LEU A 92 27.19 17.20 -3.22
N TYR A 93 27.50 16.01 -2.69
CA TYR A 93 28.78 15.75 -2.03
C TYR A 93 29.97 15.94 -2.97
N ALA A 94 29.87 15.53 -4.25
CA ALA A 94 30.94 15.77 -5.21
C ALA A 94 31.17 17.26 -5.53
N LYS A 95 30.12 18.09 -5.47
CA LYS A 95 30.21 19.53 -5.76
C LYS A 95 30.63 20.38 -4.57
N PHE A 96 30.16 20.03 -3.38
CA PHE A 96 30.30 20.86 -2.17
C PHE A 96 31.23 20.26 -1.12
N ASN A 97 31.58 18.97 -1.24
CA ASN A 97 32.50 18.23 -0.37
C ASN A 97 32.19 18.50 1.12
N ASP A 98 33.15 18.97 1.90
CA ASP A 98 33.02 19.24 3.34
C ASP A 98 32.19 20.50 3.67
N SER A 99 31.69 21.21 2.65
CA SER A 99 30.91 22.45 2.85
C SER A 99 29.45 22.19 3.21
N ILE A 100 28.98 20.93 3.11
CA ILE A 100 27.62 20.51 3.43
C ILE A 100 27.63 19.19 4.22
N ASN A 101 26.65 19.02 5.12
CA ASN A 101 26.36 17.75 5.76
C ASN A 101 24.89 17.36 5.44
N LEU A 102 24.70 16.25 4.74
CA LEU A 102 23.40 15.75 4.25
C LEU A 102 23.01 14.40 4.89
N GLU A 103 23.67 14.01 5.98
CA GLU A 103 23.24 12.83 6.72
C GLU A 103 21.88 13.10 7.39
N GLU A 104 20.97 12.14 7.20
CA GLU A 104 19.72 12.01 7.93
C GLU A 104 19.93 10.81 8.86
N ASP A 105 19.73 11.02 10.17
CA ASP A 105 19.40 9.92 11.09
C ASP A 105 18.07 9.25 10.67
#